data_AF-A0A2V8K8L3-F1
#
_entry.id   AF-A0A2V8K8L3-F1
#
_cell.length_a   1.000
_cell.length_b   1.000
_cell.length_c   1.000
_cell.angle_alpha   90.00
_cell.angle_beta   90.00
_cell.angle_gamma   90.00
#
_symmetry.space_group_name_H-M   'P 1'
#
loop_
_entity.id
_entity.type
_entity.pdbx_description
1 polymer ?
#
loop_
_entity_poly.entity_id
_entity_poly.type
_entity_poly.pdbx_seq_one_letter_code
_entity_poly.pdbx_strand_id
1 'polypeptide(L)' 'NVSGQASYHRPYSHCTAKWLNQAGVKTTYVNLEDVGLPGNGHQMMSEKNSTEIAKYLMSWLEKNVR' A
#
# COMPACT_ATOMS: atom_id res chain seq x y z
N ASN A 1 -3.59 -3.25 -1.47
CA ASN A 1 -4.03 -1.84 -1.39
C ASN A 1 -3.07 -1.09 -0.48
N VAL A 2 -2.50 0.02 -0.91
CA VAL A 2 -1.43 0.74 -0.20
C VAL A 2 -1.71 2.25 -0.20
N SER A 3 -1.34 2.94 0.87
CA SER A 3 -1.49 4.39 1.00
C SER A 3 -0.29 5.02 1.71
N GLY A 4 0.13 6.21 1.28
CA GLY A 4 1.14 7.03 1.95
C GLY A 4 0.50 8.12 2.82
N GLN A 5 1.22 8.59 3.84
CA GLN A 5 0.77 9.61 4.80
C GLN A 5 0.26 10.89 4.13
N ALA A 6 0.89 11.33 3.04
CA ALA A 6 0.56 12.55 2.32
C ALA A 6 -0.36 12.31 1.11
N SER A 7 -0.92 11.11 0.96
CA SER A 7 -1.83 10.79 -0.14
C SER A 7 -3.23 11.32 0.12
N TYR A 8 -3.88 11.91 -0.88
CA TYR A 8 -5.30 12.26 -0.82
C TYR A 8 -6.22 11.02 -0.69
N HIS A 9 -5.70 9.82 -0.97
CA HIS A 9 -6.41 8.55 -0.74
C HIS A 9 -6.37 8.10 0.73
N ARG A 10 -5.49 8.66 1.57
CA ARG A 10 -5.28 8.27 2.98
C ARG A 10 -6.59 8.13 3.78
N PRO A 11 -7.56 9.05 3.67
CA PRO A 11 -8.78 8.98 4.48
C PRO A 11 -9.68 7.78 4.16
N TYR A 12 -9.60 7.19 2.96
CA TYR A 12 -10.59 6.21 2.49
C TYR A 12 -10.03 4.91 1.91
N SER A 13 -8.73 4.80 1.59
CA SER A 13 -8.17 3.56 1.01
C SER A 13 -8.46 2.32 1.85
N HIS A 14 -8.47 2.45 3.18
CA HIS A 14 -8.78 1.35 4.09
C HIS A 14 -10.23 0.85 3.93
N CYS A 15 -11.18 1.72 3.60
CA CYS A 15 -12.57 1.36 3.31
C CYS A 15 -12.67 0.47 2.08
N THR A 16 -11.95 0.80 1.00
CA THR A 16 -11.92 -0.02 -0.22
C THR A 16 -11.40 -1.43 0.07
N ALA A 17 -10.33 -1.54 0.86
CA ALA A 17 -9.81 -2.86 1.23
C ALA A 17 -10.79 -3.65 2.13
N LYS A 18 -11.45 -2.99 3.08
CA LYS A 18 -12.48 -3.62 3.91
C LYS A 18 -13.65 -4.14 3.06
N TRP A 19 -14.13 -3.33 2.12
CA TRP A 19 -15.21 -3.71 1.22
C TRP A 19 -14.84 -4.91 0.32
N LEU A 20 -13.63 -4.93 -0.23
CA LEU A 20 -13.14 -6.08 -1.02
C LEU A 20 -13.06 -7.36 -0.18
N ASN A 21 -12.60 -7.27 1.08
CA ASN A 21 -12.58 -8.41 1.97
C ASN A 21 -14.00 -8.91 2.32
N GLN A 22 -14.97 -8.01 2.49
CA GLN A 22 -16.39 -8.38 2.67
C GLN A 22 -16.95 -9.13 1.46
N ALA A 23 -16.51 -8.78 0.25
CA ALA A 23 -16.90 -9.46 -0.99
C ALA A 23 -16.17 -10.79 -1.23
N GLY A 24 -15.35 -11.26 -0.28
CA GLY A 24 -14.59 -12.52 -0.38
C GLY A 24 -13.24 -12.41 -1.10
N VAL A 25 -12.81 -11.21 -1.51
CA VAL A 25 -11.50 -10.99 -2.14
C VAL A 25 -10.44 -10.78 -1.06
N LYS A 26 -9.46 -11.69 -0.98
CA LYS A 26 -8.32 -11.57 -0.05
C LYS A 26 -7.50 -10.32 -0.36
N THR A 27 -7.69 -9.26 0.44
CA THR A 27 -7.10 -7.95 0.18
C THR A 27 -6.31 -7.46 1.39
N THR A 28 -5.02 -7.24 1.21
CA THR A 28 -4.17 -6.57 2.22
C THR A 28 -4.24 -5.06 2.06
N TYR A 29 -4.40 -4.34 3.18
CA TYR A 29 -4.21 -2.88 3.25
C TYR A 29 -2.96 -2.55 4.05
N VAL A 30 -2.17 -1.60 3.54
CA VAL A 30 -0.90 -1.19 4.14
C VAL A 30 -0.79 0.33 4.12
N ASN A 31 -0.43 0.92 5.25
CA ASN A 31 0.10 2.28 5.28
C ASN A 31 1.62 2.20 5.15
N LEU A 32 2.22 2.99 4.28
CA LEU A 32 3.66 2.91 4.02
C LEU A 32 4.48 3.24 5.28
N GLU A 33 3.99 4.15 6.14
CA GLU A 33 4.64 4.47 7.41
C GLU A 33 4.68 3.30 8.39
N ASP A 34 3.68 2.41 8.37
CA ASP A 34 3.61 1.25 9.27
C ASP A 34 4.65 0.19 8.91
N VAL A 35 5.21 0.27 7.69
CA VAL A 35 6.24 -0.64 7.16
C VAL A 35 7.60 0.05 6.97
N GLY A 36 7.81 1.19 7.63
CA GLY A 36 9.09 1.89 7.63
C GLY A 36 9.35 2.75 6.39
N LEU A 37 8.31 3.10 5.62
CA LEU A 37 8.38 3.93 4.41
C LEU A 37 7.56 5.25 4.59
N PRO A 38 7.90 6.12 5.55
CA PRO A 38 7.14 7.35 5.83
C PRO A 38 7.30 8.41 4.72
N GLY A 39 6.48 9.45 4.79
CA GLY A 39 6.62 10.66 3.95
C GLY A 39 6.08 10.57 2.52
N ASN A 40 5.53 9.42 2.12
CA ASN A 40 5.08 9.19 0.75
C ASN A 40 3.73 9.86 0.42
N GLY A 41 3.65 10.46 -0.77
CA GLY A 41 2.43 10.98 -1.38
C GLY A 41 1.62 9.92 -2.13
N HIS A 42 0.71 10.37 -3.01
CA HIS A 42 -0.09 9.47 -3.84
C HIS A 42 0.73 8.79 -4.95
N GLN A 43 1.61 9.56 -5.61
CA GLN A 43 2.45 9.09 -6.71
C GLN A 43 3.70 8.38 -6.17
N MET A 44 3.51 7.37 -5.30
CA MET A 44 4.59 6.68 -4.57
C MET A 44 5.68 6.07 -5.47
N MET A 45 5.34 5.73 -6.72
CA MET A 45 6.28 5.24 -7.73
C MET A 45 7.27 6.31 -8.23
N SER A 46 6.96 7.59 -8.02
CA SER A 46 7.80 8.74 -8.42
C SER A 46 8.47 9.43 -7.23
N GLU A 47 8.26 8.93 -6.01
CA GLU A 47 8.90 9.46 -4.81
C GLU A 47 10.38 9.08 -4.73
N LYS A 48 11.16 9.80 -3.92
CA LYS A 48 12.61 9.61 -3.78
C LYS A 48 13.00 8.19 -3.34
N ASN A 49 12.14 7.54 -2.54
CA ASN A 49 12.32 6.17 -2.04
C ASN A 49 11.47 5.14 -2.83
N SER A 50 11.08 5.45 -4.07
CA SER A 50 10.29 4.54 -4.94
C SER A 50 10.92 3.14 -5.10
N THR A 51 12.25 3.04 -5.07
CA THR A 51 12.96 1.74 -5.13
C THR A 51 12.71 0.89 -3.88
N GLU A 52 12.61 1.50 -2.69
CA GLU A 52 12.32 0.79 -1.44
C GLU A 52 10.86 0.35 -1.39
N ILE A 53 9.95 1.20 -1.87
CA ILE A 53 8.52 0.86 -2.04
C ILE A 53 8.38 -0.31 -3.01
N ALA A 54 9.07 -0.27 -4.15
CA ALA A 54 9.06 -1.36 -5.11
C ALA A 54 9.56 -2.67 -4.50
N LYS A 55 10.66 -2.64 -3.74
CA LYS A 55 11.17 -3.82 -3.01
C LYS A 55 10.12 -4.38 -2.03
N TYR A 56 9.47 -3.52 -1.25
CA TYR A 56 8.40 -3.94 -0.34
C TYR A 56 7.25 -4.65 -1.08
N LEU A 57 6.78 -4.07 -2.19
CA LEU A 57 5.71 -4.65 -3.00
C LEU A 57 6.12 -5.98 -3.64
N MET A 58 7.35 -6.09 -4.14
CA MET A 58 7.89 -7.34 -4.69
C MET A 58 7.94 -8.45 -3.62
N SER A 59 8.45 -8.13 -2.42
CA SER A 59 8.46 -9.09 -1.31
C SER A 59 7.05 -9.50 -0.86
N TRP A 60 6.05 -8.61 -1.00
CA TRP A 60 4.66 -8.98 -0.77
C TRP A 60 4.15 -9.94 -1.85
N LEU A 61 4.45 -9.68 -3.13
CA LEU A 61 4.06 -10.55 -4.24
C LEU A 61 4.65 -11.95 -4.08
N GLU A 62 5.95 -12.08 -3.83
CA GLU A 62 6.63 -13.38 -3.64
C GLU A 62 5.99 -14.24 -2.54
N LYS A 63 5.41 -13.61 -1.51
CA LYS A 63 4.77 -14.31 -0.38
C LYS A 63 3.31 -14.68 -0.64
N ASN A 64 2.61 -13.96 -1.51
CA ASN A 64 1.15 -14.04 -1.61
C ASN A 64 0.65 -14.45 -3.00
N VAL A 65 1.49 -14.34 -4.02
CA VAL A 65 1.18 -14.69 -5.40
C VAL A 65 2.15 -15.79 -5.81
N ARG A 66 1.60 -16.96 -6.11
CA ARG A 66 2.35 -18.16 -6.52
C ARG A 66 1.68 -18.78 -7.73
#